data_AF-A0A526V7L2-F1
#
_entry.id   AF-A0A526V7L2-F1
#
_cell.length_a   1.000
_cell.length_b   1.000
_cell.length_c   1.000
_cell.angle_alpha   90.00
_cell.angle_beta   90.00
_cell.angle_gamma   90.00
#
_symmetry.space_group_name_H-M   'P 1'
#
loop_
_entity.id
_entity.type
_entity.pdbx_description
1 polymer ?
#
loop_
_entity_poly.entity_id
_entity_poly.type
_entity_poly.pdbx_seq_one_letter_code
_entity_poly.pdbx_strand_id
1 'polypeptide(L)'
;IFPIIAFLAFRKELGTAFTTNRPFNHIARGLVGVCAMGLGFFALTRLPLPEAITLNYAQPLLVVVFSSIFLGEAIRVYRWSAVAVGLVGVLIIS
;
A
#
# COMPACT_ATOMS: atom_id res chain seq x y z
N ILE A 1 0.81 5.98 -17.92
CA ILE A 1 0.99 4.65 -18.56
C ILE A 1 1.63 4.78 -19.95
N PHE A 2 1.06 5.57 -20.87
CA PHE A 2 1.63 5.83 -22.21
C PHE A 2 3.15 6.11 -22.28
N PRO A 3 3.73 7.03 -21.47
CA PRO A 3 5.18 7.30 -21.55
C PRO A 3 6.04 6.12 -21.05
N ILE A 4 5.53 5.32 -20.11
CA ILE A 4 6.23 4.15 -19.58
C ILE A 4 6.24 3.03 -20.63
N ILE A 5 5.13 2.82 -21.33
CA ILE A 5 5.03 1.86 -22.43
C ILE A 5 5.96 2.27 -23.58
N ALA A 6 5.97 3.56 -23.96
CA ALA A 6 6.86 4.06 -25.00
C ALA A 6 8.34 3.84 -24.62
N PHE A 7 8.73 4.17 -23.38
CA PHE A 7 10.10 3.96 -22.89
C PHE A 7 10.51 2.47 -22.88
N LEU A 8 9.64 1.58 -22.41
CA LEU A 8 9.90 0.13 -22.42
C LEU A 8 9.94 -0.47 -23.84
N ALA A 9 9.14 0.08 -24.76
CA ALA A 9 9.16 -0.26 -26.17
C ALA A 9 10.49 0.15 -26.83
N PHE A 10 10.97 1.38 -26.56
CA PHE A 10 12.28 1.84 -27.01
C PHE A 10 13.43 0.96 -26.48
N ARG A 11 13.28 0.39 -25.27
CA ARG A 11 14.26 -0.53 -24.67
C ARG A 11 14.15 -1.99 -25.12
N LYS A 12 13.15 -2.37 -25.93
CA LYS A 12 12.81 -3.77 -26.29
C LYS A 12 12.59 -4.70 -25.08
N GLU A 13 12.30 -4.14 -23.91
CA GLU A 13 12.05 -4.86 -22.65
C GLU A 13 10.54 -5.07 -22.39
N LEU A 14 9.70 -4.95 -23.42
CA LEU A 14 8.26 -5.20 -23.30
C LEU A 14 7.95 -6.64 -22.86
N GLY A 15 8.78 -7.60 -23.26
CA GLY A 15 8.61 -9.01 -22.87
C GLY A 15 8.87 -9.26 -21.39
N THR A 16 9.76 -8.50 -20.75
CA THR A 16 10.01 -8.61 -19.31
C THR A 16 8.92 -7.94 -18.48
N ALA A 17 8.13 -7.03 -19.06
CA ALA A 17 7.01 -6.39 -18.37
C ALA A 17 5.85 -7.36 -18.08
N PHE A 18 5.68 -8.40 -18.90
CA PHE A 18 4.61 -9.40 -18.74
C PHE A 18 5.06 -10.70 -18.05
N THR A 19 6.37 -10.90 -17.88
CA THR A 19 6.88 -12.09 -17.19
C THR A 19 7.14 -11.78 -15.72
N THR A 20 6.51 -12.54 -14.82
CA THR A 20 6.79 -12.45 -13.38
C THR A 20 7.59 -13.65 -12.94
N ASN A 21 8.77 -13.40 -12.35
CA ASN A 21 9.63 -14.47 -11.83
C ASN A 21 9.05 -15.11 -10.55
N ARG A 22 7.96 -14.58 -10.00
CA ARG A 22 7.30 -15.04 -8.76
C ARG A 22 5.76 -15.01 -8.90
N PRO A 23 5.17 -15.92 -9.70
CA PRO A 23 3.74 -15.91 -10.00
C PRO A 23 2.85 -16.02 -8.76
N PHE A 24 3.25 -16.84 -7.79
CA PHE A 24 2.49 -17.02 -6.55
C PHE A 24 2.38 -15.72 -5.72
N ASN A 25 3.49 -15.01 -5.54
CA ASN A 25 3.50 -13.73 -4.81
C ASN A 25 2.72 -12.66 -5.57
N HIS A 26 2.71 -12.72 -6.89
CA HIS A 26 1.94 -11.79 -7.72
C HIS A 26 0.43 -12.02 -7.55
N ILE A 27 -0.02 -13.28 -7.58
CA ILE A 27 -1.41 -13.65 -7.32
C ILE A 27 -1.82 -13.29 -5.90
N ALA A 28 -1.00 -13.63 -4.90
CA ALA A 28 -1.27 -13.31 -3.49
C ALA A 28 -1.43 -11.79 -3.28
N ARG A 29 -0.55 -10.98 -3.88
CA ARG A 29 -0.67 -9.52 -3.87
C ARG A 29 -1.97 -9.05 -4.51
N GLY A 30 -2.33 -9.61 -5.66
CA GLY A 30 -3.59 -9.30 -6.36
C GLY A 30 -4.80 -9.63 -5.49
N LEU A 31 -4.83 -10.82 -4.90
CA LEU A 31 -5.93 -11.28 -4.04
C LEU A 31 -6.08 -10.40 -2.80
N VAL A 32 -4.98 -10.14 -2.08
CA VAL A 32 -4.98 -9.25 -0.90
C VAL A 32 -5.46 -7.86 -1.27
N GLY A 33 -5.01 -7.32 -2.42
CA GLY A 33 -5.45 -6.00 -2.90
C GLY A 33 -6.94 -5.95 -3.22
N VAL A 34 -7.47 -6.94 -3.93
CA VAL A 34 -8.91 -7.03 -4.26
C VAL A 34 -9.75 -7.19 -2.99
N CYS A 35 -9.34 -8.06 -2.07
CA CYS A 35 -10.01 -8.21 -0.77
C CYS A 35 -9.99 -6.90 0.03
N ALA A 36 -8.85 -6.21 0.10
CA ALA A 36 -8.74 -4.93 0.79
C ALA A 36 -9.66 -3.86 0.17
N MET A 37 -9.72 -3.76 -1.16
CA MET A 37 -10.65 -2.87 -1.84
C MET A 37 -12.12 -3.22 -1.54
N GLY A 38 -12.48 -4.51 -1.60
CA GLY A 38 -13.82 -4.98 -1.27
C GLY A 38 -14.24 -4.63 0.16
N LEU A 39 -13.34 -4.85 1.13
CA LEU A 39 -13.55 -4.46 2.53
C LEU A 39 -13.63 -2.94 2.71
N GLY A 40 -12.85 -2.18 1.94
CA GLY A 40 -12.91 -0.72 1.93
C GLY A 40 -14.27 -0.18 1.46
N PHE A 41 -14.79 -0.71 0.36
CA PHE A 41 -16.14 -0.38 -0.09
C PHE A 41 -17.21 -0.82 0.92
N PHE A 42 -17.05 -2.01 1.52
CA PHE A 42 -17.95 -2.46 2.58
C PHE A 42 -17.94 -1.52 3.79
N ALA A 43 -16.77 -1.03 4.21
CA ALA A 43 -16.67 -0.06 5.31
C ALA A 43 -17.46 1.22 5.00
N LEU A 44 -17.41 1.73 3.76
CA LEU A 44 -18.20 2.90 3.34
C LEU A 44 -19.72 2.68 3.40
N THR A 45 -20.20 1.43 3.35
CA THR A 45 -21.64 1.13 3.53
C THR A 45 -22.06 1.08 5.00
N ARG A 46 -21.10 0.94 5.92
CA ARG A 46 -21.34 0.74 7.35
C ARG A 46 -20.96 1.95 8.21
N LEU A 47 -19.99 2.73 7.77
CA LEU A 47 -19.51 3.93 8.44
C LEU A 47 -19.81 5.17 7.60
N PRO A 48 -20.14 6.30 8.25
CA PRO A 48 -20.06 7.62 7.62
C PRO A 48 -18.68 7.85 6.98
N LEU A 49 -18.67 8.57 5.85
CA LEU A 49 -17.45 8.84 5.09
C LEU A 49 -16.30 9.44 5.95
N PRO A 50 -16.54 10.39 6.87
CA PRO A 50 -15.49 10.92 7.73
C PRO A 50 -14.86 9.86 8.66
N GLU A 51 -15.66 8.94 9.19
CA GLU A 51 -15.16 7.86 10.06
C GLU A 51 -14.31 6.86 9.28
N ALA A 52 -14.73 6.52 8.05
CA ALA A 52 -13.95 5.66 7.17
C ALA A 52 -12.60 6.29 6.79
N ILE A 53 -12.57 7.61 6.54
CA ILE A 53 -11.32 8.35 6.27
C ILE A 53 -10.43 8.39 7.52
N THR A 54 -11.02 8.64 8.68
CA THR A 54 -10.31 8.62 9.97
C THR A 54 -9.68 7.25 10.25
N LEU A 55 -10.37 6.15 9.91
CA LEU A 55 -9.80 4.81 10.04
C LEU A 55 -8.61 4.59 9.08
N ASN A 56 -8.68 5.13 7.85
CA ASN A 56 -7.57 5.05 6.89
C ASN A 56 -6.33 5.82 7.37
N TYR A 57 -6.49 6.83 8.21
CA TYR A 57 -5.36 7.54 8.84
C TYR A 57 -4.52 6.67 9.79
N ALA A 58 -5.07 5.55 10.28
CA ALA A 58 -4.30 4.56 11.02
C ALA A 58 -3.47 3.62 10.12
N GLN A 59 -3.69 3.61 8.80
CA GLN A 59 -2.98 2.73 7.86
C GLN A 59 -1.45 2.81 7.98
N PRO A 60 -0.80 3.99 8.10
CA PRO A 60 0.65 4.08 8.26
C PRO A 60 1.17 3.34 9.50
N LEU A 61 0.45 3.40 10.62
CA LEU A 61 0.80 2.68 11.84
C LEU A 61 0.73 1.17 11.62
N LEU A 62 -0.36 0.69 11.01
CA LEU A 62 -0.55 -0.73 10.70
C LEU A 62 0.53 -1.23 9.73
N VAL A 63 0.87 -0.45 8.70
CA VAL A 63 1.93 -0.81 7.74
C VAL A 63 3.27 -0.99 8.45
N VAL A 64 3.61 -0.16 9.43
CA VAL A 64 4.87 -0.27 10.18
C VAL A 64 4.91 -1.54 11.00
N VAL A 65 3.85 -1.80 11.76
CA VAL A 65 3.71 -3.02 12.57
C VAL A 65 3.78 -4.26 11.68
N PHE A 66 2.98 -4.32 10.61
CA PHE A 66 3.00 -5.44 9.68
C PHE A 66 4.34 -5.56 8.95
N SER A 67 5.01 -4.46 8.64
CA SER A 67 6.35 -4.51 8.04
C SER A 67 7.36 -5.16 8.99
N SER A 68 7.34 -4.89 10.30
CA SER A 68 8.19 -5.65 11.24
C SER A 68 7.86 -7.13 11.30
N ILE A 69 6.58 -7.49 11.30
CA ILE A 69 6.14 -8.87 11.45
C ILE A 69 6.46 -9.69 10.18
N PHE A 70 6.14 -9.16 9.00
CA PHE A 70 6.26 -9.90 7.74
C PHE A 70 7.64 -9.80 7.09
N LEU A 71 8.35 -8.67 7.21
CA LEU A 71 9.71 -8.53 6.66
C LEU A 71 10.81 -8.87 7.66
N GLY A 72 10.49 -9.01 8.96
CA GLY A 72 11.47 -9.29 10.01
C GLY A 72 12.47 -8.14 10.24
N GLU A 73 12.19 -6.94 9.70
CA GLU A 73 13.08 -5.80 9.87
C GLU A 73 12.92 -5.21 11.28
N ALA A 74 14.03 -5.12 12.01
CA ALA A 74 14.09 -4.37 13.26
C ALA A 74 13.80 -2.89 12.97
N ILE A 75 12.63 -2.41 13.42
CA ILE A 75 12.23 -1.01 13.21
C ILE A 75 13.10 -0.13 14.10
N ARG A 76 14.12 0.48 13.50
CA ARG A 76 14.95 1.48 14.15
C ARG A 76 14.13 2.73 14.47
N VAL A 77 14.49 3.44 15.54
CA VAL A 77 13.76 4.59 16.11
C VAL A 77 13.44 5.67 15.07
N TYR A 78 14.30 5.88 14.07
CA TYR A 78 14.06 6.86 13.00
C TYR A 78 12.82 6.55 12.12
N ARG A 79 12.43 5.27 11.96
CA ARG A 79 11.21 4.91 11.22
C ARG A 79 9.98 5.25 12.03
N TRP A 80 10.02 5.00 13.33
CA TRP A 80 8.96 5.40 14.26
C TRP A 80 8.77 6.91 14.29
N SER A 81 9.85 7.70 14.26
CA SER A 81 9.73 9.16 14.18
C SER A 81 9.14 9.63 12.85
N ALA A 82 9.49 9.02 11.71
CA ALA A 82 8.88 9.35 10.42
C ALA A 82 7.37 9.05 10.41
N VAL A 83 6.95 7.96 11.07
CA VAL A 83 5.55 7.57 11.19
C VAL A 83 4.80 8.52 12.12
N ALA A 84 5.40 8.90 13.25
CA ALA A 84 4.83 9.89 14.15
C ALA A 84 4.64 11.25 13.44
N VAL A 85 5.62 11.71 12.67
CA VAL A 85 5.51 12.94 11.86
C VAL A 85 4.40 12.81 10.82
N GLY A 86 4.30 11.66 10.14
CA GLY A 86 3.20 11.39 9.21
C GLY A 86 1.82 11.42 9.88
N LEU A 87 1.71 10.82 11.08
CA LEU A 87 0.47 10.81 11.87
C LEU A 87 0.08 12.24 12.31
N VAL A 88 1.05 13.05 12.73
CA VAL A 88 0.82 14.47 13.07
C VAL A 88 0.32 15.25 11.85
N GLY A 89 0.92 15.06 10.68
CA GLY A 89 0.46 15.70 9.44
C GLY A 89 -0.97 15.33 9.08
N VAL A 90 -1.36 14.08 9.32
CA VAL A 90 -2.72 13.60 9.12
C VAL A 90 -3.69 14.24 10.13
N LEU A 91 -3.35 14.29 11.41
CA LEU A 91 -4.17 14.94 12.45
C LEU A 91 -4.40 16.44 12.21
N ILE A 92 -3.47 17.13 11.53
CA ILE A 92 -3.64 18.56 11.18
C ILE A 92 -4.64 18.76 10.04
N ILE A 93 -4.70 17.80 9.10
CA ILE A 93 -5.60 17.85 7.94
C ILE A 93 -7.03 17.39 8.30
N SER A 94 -7.12 16.49 9.29
CA SER A 94 -8.37 15.88 9.79
C SER A 94 -9.19 16.87 10.61
#